data_AF-A0A511D9Q4-F1
#
_entry.id   AF-A0A511D9Q4-F1
#
_cell.length_a   1.000
_cell.length_b   1.000
_cell.length_c   1.000
_cell.angle_alpha   90.00
_cell.angle_beta   90.00
_cell.angle_gamma   90.00
#
_symmetry.space_group_name_H-M   'P 1'
#
loop_
_entity.id
_entity.type
_entity.pdbx_description
1 polymer ?
#
loop_
_entity_poly.entity_id
_entity_poly.type
_entity_poly.pdbx_seq_one_letter_code
_entity_poly.pdbx_strand_id
1 'polypeptide(L)'
;MAAAACSKAPGTGGGGAAPPPPAAAPEVVFGDPATKLSGDLRILQWSHFVPAYDQWFDPYVQQWGQHVGVNASVEHINYANIVPRTAAETSASSGHDLIMYITVPSALEQSLVDLTDINTEAQKRHGKQVEWARQVSYNPTTNQWYGYCHSWVPDPGDYRRSQWEKVGMPDGPRTYDDLLTGGARIKSEQGVPLGIGMSNEIDSNMAARALIWSFGGSIQDANQNVVLNSPETVAAVEYMTKLYNQAMTSTVFSWNAASNNQGLAAGQLSYILNSISAYRTSQKTTPDVANDIFFTPALTGPGGVGLASEHVIEVYMIPKFSTNIDAAKEFLLNLSANAAAVTYHSELYNFPSYPDTVPQLDGWLSNDPFGSQPANKLEVLKSSFDWSTNLGHPGPANAAIGEIFTTFVLPQMMAKASLGPARSTSPGGRCRTCRPASARSPWSSRPTRCTRTSRSATTSSSRSRPRSSTSRSGARRSSGRPACSASTTCSGASHASSPGASGSGWRWPGRWSGRRACSCSTNRCPTSTPSCAPAPARSSRTSTSGWAPPPSTSPTTRSRRWGWGTASRCSLRAGCAS
;
A
#
# COMPACT_ATOMS: atom_id res chain seq x y z
N MET A 1 6.47 -65.75 -27.70
CA MET A 1 5.09 -65.96 -28.19
C MET A 1 4.15 -65.65 -27.03
N ALA A 2 3.03 -64.95 -27.18
CA ALA A 2 2.48 -64.23 -28.33
C ALA A 2 1.85 -62.89 -27.85
N ALA A 3 1.31 -62.07 -28.76
CA ALA A 3 0.79 -60.74 -28.42
C ALA A 3 -0.73 -60.61 -28.66
N ALA A 4 -1.40 -59.88 -27.77
CA ALA A 4 -2.70 -59.22 -27.99
C ALA A 4 -2.72 -57.99 -27.04
N ALA A 5 -2.64 -56.73 -27.49
CA ALA A 5 -3.43 -55.97 -28.47
C ALA A 5 -4.74 -55.41 -27.87
N CYS A 6 -4.74 -54.10 -27.59
CA CYS A 6 -5.94 -53.30 -27.32
C CYS A 6 -5.84 -51.92 -28.00
N SER A 7 -6.80 -51.68 -28.90
CA SER A 7 -7.37 -50.42 -29.42
C SER A 7 -6.64 -49.08 -29.21
N LYS A 8 -6.41 -48.35 -30.32
CA LYS A 8 -6.20 -46.89 -30.31
C LYS A 8 -7.51 -46.15 -30.04
N ALA A 9 -7.44 -45.04 -29.30
CA ALA A 9 -8.46 -43.98 -29.33
C ALA A 9 -8.01 -42.84 -30.27
N PRO A 10 -8.93 -42.07 -30.89
CA PRO A 10 -8.58 -40.96 -31.77
C PRO A 10 -8.10 -39.75 -30.97
N GLY A 11 -6.99 -39.14 -31.40
CA GLY A 11 -6.48 -37.91 -30.80
C GLY A 11 -7.26 -36.69 -31.28
N THR A 12 -7.94 -35.99 -30.37
CA THR A 12 -8.54 -34.68 -30.64
C THR A 12 -7.45 -33.61 -30.68
N GLY A 13 -7.18 -33.07 -31.87
CA GLY A 13 -6.21 -32.00 -32.10
C GLY A 13 -6.68 -30.66 -31.54
N GLY A 14 -6.67 -30.51 -30.21
CA GLY A 14 -6.92 -29.25 -29.52
C GLY A 14 -5.78 -28.25 -29.75
N GLY A 15 -5.82 -27.57 -30.90
CA GLY A 15 -4.89 -26.50 -31.25
C GLY A 15 -5.12 -25.26 -30.39
N GLY A 16 -4.69 -25.32 -29.12
CA GLY A 16 -4.64 -24.16 -28.25
C GLY A 16 -3.73 -23.11 -28.87
N ALA A 17 -4.31 -22.01 -29.36
CA ALA A 17 -3.54 -20.88 -29.84
C ALA A 17 -2.66 -20.38 -28.69
N ALA A 18 -1.38 -20.16 -28.96
CA ALA A 18 -0.52 -19.45 -28.02
C ALA A 18 -1.17 -18.09 -27.73
N PRO A 19 -1.16 -17.61 -26.46
CA PRO A 19 -1.66 -16.28 -26.17
C PRO A 19 -0.92 -15.26 -27.04
N PRO A 20 -1.58 -14.18 -27.49
CA PRO A 20 -0.90 -13.14 -28.26
C PRO A 20 0.31 -12.63 -27.47
N PRO A 21 1.41 -12.25 -28.15
CA PRO A 21 2.53 -11.64 -27.45
C PRO A 21 2.03 -10.41 -26.67
N PRO A 22 2.57 -10.14 -25.47
CA PRO A 22 2.21 -8.94 -24.72
C PRO A 22 2.31 -7.69 -25.60
N ALA A 23 1.42 -6.73 -25.37
CA ALA A 23 1.57 -5.41 -25.97
C ALA A 23 2.99 -4.88 -25.68
N ALA A 24 3.62 -4.25 -26.66
CA ALA A 24 4.98 -3.72 -26.46
C ALA A 24 5.00 -2.79 -25.24
N ALA A 25 5.94 -3.01 -24.33
CA ALA A 25 6.09 -2.20 -23.13
C ALA A 25 6.26 -0.71 -23.53
N PRO A 26 5.64 0.24 -22.82
CA PRO A 26 5.80 1.66 -23.10
C PRO A 26 7.27 2.08 -23.12
N GLU A 27 7.66 2.85 -24.12
CA GLU A 27 9.00 3.44 -24.21
C GLU A 27 9.18 4.50 -23.12
N VAL A 28 10.32 4.46 -22.43
CA VAL A 28 10.68 5.42 -21.40
C VAL A 28 11.29 6.66 -22.05
N VAL A 29 10.85 7.84 -21.64
CA VAL A 29 11.35 9.14 -22.11
C VAL A 29 12.07 9.89 -21.00
N PHE A 30 13.32 10.30 -21.24
CA PHE A 30 14.06 11.20 -20.37
C PHE A 30 13.98 12.62 -20.92
N GLY A 31 13.50 13.55 -20.08
CA GLY A 31 13.44 14.98 -20.42
C GLY A 31 14.72 15.70 -20.03
N ASP A 32 15.14 16.66 -20.85
CA ASP A 32 16.22 17.57 -20.48
C ASP A 32 15.73 18.59 -19.44
N PRO A 33 16.43 18.75 -18.30
CA PRO A 33 16.00 19.67 -17.24
C PRO A 33 16.21 21.14 -17.67
N ALA A 34 15.35 22.03 -17.18
CA ALA A 34 15.42 23.47 -17.48
C ALA A 34 16.70 24.15 -16.93
N THR A 35 17.36 23.53 -15.96
CA THR A 35 18.65 23.92 -15.39
C THR A 35 19.57 22.69 -15.32
N LYS A 36 20.89 22.89 -15.39
CA LYS A 36 21.82 21.75 -15.25
C LYS A 36 21.76 21.20 -13.82
N LEU A 37 21.41 19.92 -13.70
CA LEU A 37 21.41 19.18 -12.44
C LEU A 37 22.80 18.57 -12.14
N SER A 38 23.02 18.25 -10.87
CA SER A 38 24.17 17.50 -10.35
C SER A 38 23.94 17.16 -8.87
N GLY A 39 24.63 16.14 -8.35
CA GLY A 39 24.56 15.74 -6.94
C GLY A 39 24.28 14.25 -6.77
N ASP A 40 24.06 13.84 -5.52
CA ASP A 40 23.75 12.46 -5.13
C ASP A 40 22.27 12.40 -4.70
N LEU A 41 21.36 11.96 -5.57
CA LEU A 41 19.94 11.84 -5.24
C LEU A 41 19.67 10.50 -4.56
N ARG A 42 19.30 10.54 -3.27
CA ARG A 42 18.91 9.35 -2.51
C ARG A 42 17.39 9.22 -2.39
N ILE A 43 16.83 8.16 -2.97
CA ILE A 43 15.40 7.84 -2.94
C ILE A 43 15.13 6.70 -1.94
N LEU A 44 14.22 6.88 -0.98
CA LEU A 44 13.67 5.81 -0.15
C LEU A 44 12.38 5.30 -0.79
N GLN A 45 12.38 4.07 -1.28
CA GLN A 45 11.30 3.45 -2.04
C GLN A 45 10.73 2.24 -1.28
N TRP A 46 9.41 2.02 -1.33
CA TRP A 46 8.85 0.80 -0.76
C TRP A 46 9.08 -0.40 -1.69
N SER A 47 9.45 -1.55 -1.12
CA SER A 47 9.58 -2.80 -1.87
C SER A 47 8.21 -3.27 -2.35
N HIS A 48 7.99 -3.26 -3.65
CA HIS A 48 6.67 -3.32 -4.27
C HIS A 48 6.10 -4.76 -4.27
N PHE A 49 4.78 -4.90 -4.01
CA PHE A 49 4.13 -6.22 -3.95
C PHE A 49 4.15 -7.00 -5.29
N VAL A 50 4.33 -6.30 -6.42
CA VAL A 50 4.62 -6.91 -7.72
C VAL A 50 6.11 -6.65 -8.05
N PRO A 51 7.02 -7.64 -7.88
CA PRO A 51 8.47 -7.41 -7.99
C PRO A 51 9.00 -7.01 -9.38
N ALA A 52 8.15 -7.09 -10.42
CA ALA A 52 8.49 -6.59 -11.76
C ALA A 52 8.65 -5.06 -11.78
N TYR A 53 8.00 -4.35 -10.84
CA TYR A 53 8.09 -2.90 -10.72
C TYR A 53 9.49 -2.48 -10.26
N ASP A 54 9.97 -3.01 -9.13
CA ASP A 54 11.30 -2.68 -8.58
C ASP A 54 12.43 -3.01 -9.58
N GLN A 55 12.29 -4.13 -10.30
CA GLN A 55 13.21 -4.56 -11.35
C GLN A 55 13.27 -3.60 -12.57
N TRP A 56 12.22 -2.82 -12.80
CA TRP A 56 12.20 -1.75 -13.79
C TRP A 56 12.62 -0.40 -13.20
N PHE A 57 12.17 -0.08 -11.99
CA PHE A 57 12.35 1.21 -11.32
C PHE A 57 13.84 1.49 -11.01
N ASP A 58 14.57 0.51 -10.49
CA ASP A 58 15.99 0.68 -10.16
C ASP A 58 16.87 1.06 -11.37
N PRO A 59 16.84 0.34 -12.51
CA PRO A 59 17.58 0.76 -13.71
C PRO A 59 16.99 2.02 -14.37
N TYR A 60 15.68 2.28 -14.26
CA TYR A 60 15.05 3.52 -14.72
C TYR A 60 15.63 4.75 -14.00
N VAL A 61 15.69 4.72 -12.65
CA VAL A 61 16.27 5.79 -11.82
C VAL A 61 17.74 6.04 -12.19
N GLN A 62 18.52 4.96 -12.38
CA GLN A 62 19.93 5.07 -12.76
C GLN A 62 20.13 5.67 -14.17
N GLN A 63 19.27 5.32 -15.14
CA GLN A 63 19.32 5.87 -16.50
C GLN A 63 18.90 7.33 -16.54
N TRP A 64 17.82 7.71 -15.84
CA TRP A 64 17.44 9.11 -15.66
C TRP A 64 18.57 9.93 -15.05
N GLY A 65 19.19 9.42 -13.97
CA GLY A 65 20.32 10.08 -13.31
C GLY A 65 21.51 10.29 -14.24
N GLN A 66 21.88 9.25 -15.01
CA GLN A 66 22.94 9.34 -16.03
C GLN A 66 22.63 10.35 -17.13
N HIS A 67 21.36 10.47 -17.56
CA HIS A 67 20.91 11.45 -18.55
C HIS A 67 21.04 12.89 -18.03
N VAL A 68 20.56 13.17 -16.80
CA VAL A 68 20.54 14.54 -16.25
C VAL A 68 21.83 14.96 -15.53
N GLY A 69 22.77 14.03 -15.31
CA GLY A 69 24.04 14.28 -14.62
C GLY A 69 23.99 14.14 -13.08
N VAL A 70 23.03 13.38 -12.55
CA VAL A 70 22.80 13.13 -11.12
C VAL A 70 23.12 11.67 -10.77
N ASN A 71 23.84 11.45 -9.68
CA ASN A 71 24.07 10.12 -9.13
C ASN A 71 22.83 9.66 -8.35
N ALA A 72 21.85 9.09 -9.06
CA ALA A 72 20.58 8.68 -8.48
C ALA A 72 20.63 7.24 -7.94
N SER A 73 20.08 7.02 -6.75
CA SER A 73 20.12 5.73 -6.03
C SER A 73 18.83 5.46 -5.26
N VAL A 74 18.48 4.18 -5.11
CA VAL A 74 17.26 3.71 -4.45
C VAL A 74 17.63 2.84 -3.24
N GLU A 75 17.10 3.16 -2.06
CA GLU A 75 17.08 2.29 -0.88
C GLU A 75 15.67 1.69 -0.76
N HIS A 76 15.55 0.37 -0.95
CA HIS A 76 14.28 -0.35 -0.84
C HIS A 76 13.96 -0.71 0.61
N ILE A 77 12.74 -0.40 1.06
CA ILE A 77 12.28 -0.62 2.44
C ILE A 77 10.92 -1.33 2.50
N ASN A 78 10.75 -2.24 3.46
CA ASN A 78 9.44 -2.86 3.70
C ASN A 78 8.42 -1.83 4.20
N TYR A 79 7.17 -1.94 3.71
CA TYR A 79 5.97 -1.20 4.14
C TYR A 79 6.01 -0.71 5.60
N ALA A 80 6.16 -1.64 6.55
CA ALA A 80 5.99 -1.35 7.98
C ALA A 80 7.10 -0.45 8.56
N ASN A 81 8.23 -0.32 7.86
CA ASN A 81 9.39 0.43 8.30
C ASN A 81 9.46 1.85 7.72
N ILE A 82 8.62 2.22 6.75
CA ILE A 82 8.61 3.56 6.12
C ILE A 82 8.36 4.66 7.16
N VAL A 83 7.31 4.49 7.97
CA VAL A 83 6.92 5.46 9.01
C VAL A 83 8.03 5.66 10.05
N PRO A 84 8.55 4.61 10.75
CA PRO A 84 9.63 4.81 11.72
C PRO A 84 10.96 5.27 11.09
N ARG A 85 11.29 4.86 9.85
CA ARG A 85 12.50 5.33 9.15
C ARG A 85 12.40 6.82 8.81
N THR A 86 11.26 7.26 8.28
CA THR A 86 10.98 8.67 7.98
C THR A 86 11.06 9.52 9.26
N ALA A 87 10.46 9.04 10.35
CA ALA A 87 10.49 9.74 11.65
C ALA A 87 11.92 9.86 12.19
N ALA A 88 12.75 8.83 12.03
CA ALA A 88 14.16 8.86 12.41
C ALA A 88 14.98 9.84 11.56
N GLU A 89 14.86 9.81 10.23
CA GLU A 89 15.58 10.73 9.32
C GLU A 89 15.14 12.18 9.50
N THR A 90 13.84 12.43 9.72
CA THR A 90 13.31 13.75 10.09
C THR A 90 13.90 14.25 11.41
N SER A 91 13.96 13.39 12.44
CA SER A 91 14.52 13.72 13.75
C SER A 91 16.03 13.96 13.70
N ALA A 92 16.75 13.25 12.82
CA ALA A 92 18.17 13.41 12.58
C ALA A 92 18.50 14.58 11.62
N SER A 93 17.50 15.19 10.98
CA SER A 93 17.66 16.19 9.90
C SER A 93 18.65 15.73 8.82
N SER A 94 18.65 14.43 8.52
CA SER A 94 19.57 13.77 7.59
C SER A 94 19.05 12.39 7.22
N GLY A 95 19.24 11.98 5.97
CA GLY A 95 18.59 10.78 5.42
C GLY A 95 18.51 10.83 3.90
N HIS A 96 17.35 10.47 3.35
CA HIS A 96 17.04 10.52 1.94
C HIS A 96 16.56 11.91 1.49
N ASP A 97 16.84 12.24 0.22
CA ASP A 97 16.36 13.47 -0.43
C ASP A 97 14.89 13.37 -0.84
N LEU A 98 14.47 12.17 -1.22
CA LEU A 98 13.16 11.87 -1.75
C LEU A 98 12.64 10.60 -1.06
N ILE A 99 11.47 10.66 -0.44
CA ILE A 99 10.88 9.53 0.27
C ILE A 99 9.50 9.26 -0.33
N MET A 100 9.24 8.02 -0.77
CA MET A 100 7.86 7.62 -1.04
C MET A 100 7.14 7.32 0.28
N TYR A 101 6.03 8.00 0.51
CA TYR A 101 5.09 7.69 1.57
C TYR A 101 3.83 7.11 0.94
N ILE A 102 3.53 5.85 1.27
CA ILE A 102 2.37 5.10 0.74
C ILE A 102 1.11 5.23 1.61
N THR A 103 1.11 6.24 2.48
CA THR A 103 -0.01 6.70 3.31
C THR A 103 0.00 8.24 3.27
N VAL A 104 -0.58 8.95 4.24
CA VAL A 104 -0.62 10.44 4.20
C VAL A 104 0.50 11.05 5.05
N PRO A 105 1.49 11.76 4.47
CA PRO A 105 2.61 12.36 5.21
C PRO A 105 2.29 13.72 5.85
N SER A 106 1.02 14.13 5.92
CA SER A 106 0.58 15.47 6.37
C SER A 106 1.03 15.86 7.78
N ALA A 107 1.27 14.90 8.68
CA ALA A 107 1.86 15.16 10.00
C ALA A 107 3.33 15.68 9.94
N LEU A 108 4.01 15.50 8.81
CA LEU A 108 5.41 15.89 8.58
C LEU A 108 5.55 17.23 7.84
N GLU A 109 4.46 17.85 7.35
CA GLU A 109 4.43 19.05 6.49
C GLU A 109 5.43 20.15 6.89
N GLN A 110 5.56 20.43 8.19
CA GLN A 110 6.49 21.45 8.70
C GLN A 110 7.96 21.17 8.37
N SER A 111 8.32 19.90 8.15
CA SER A 111 9.66 19.42 7.76
C SER A 111 9.80 19.14 6.26
N LEU A 112 8.76 19.35 5.44
CA LEU A 112 8.74 19.03 4.01
C LEU A 112 8.77 20.29 3.13
N VAL A 113 9.50 20.23 2.02
CA VAL A 113 9.57 21.30 1.00
C VAL A 113 8.17 21.52 0.41
N ASP A 114 7.84 22.77 0.07
CA ASP A 114 6.63 23.08 -0.68
C ASP A 114 6.80 22.68 -2.16
N LEU A 115 5.88 21.84 -2.64
CA LEU A 115 5.86 21.26 -3.98
C LEU A 115 4.78 21.90 -4.87
N THR A 116 4.30 23.10 -4.51
CA THR A 116 3.31 23.88 -5.28
C THR A 116 3.73 24.11 -6.72
N ASP A 117 5.02 24.33 -6.97
CA ASP A 117 5.60 24.51 -8.29
C ASP A 117 5.45 23.25 -9.17
N ILE A 118 5.93 22.10 -8.72
CA ILE A 118 5.87 20.85 -9.51
C ILE A 118 4.46 20.31 -9.63
N ASN A 119 3.59 20.44 -8.61
CA ASN A 119 2.19 20.04 -8.74
C ASN A 119 1.42 20.95 -9.73
N THR A 120 1.79 22.24 -9.84
CA THR A 120 1.21 23.15 -10.84
C THR A 120 1.73 22.84 -12.25
N GLU A 121 3.03 22.60 -12.40
CA GLU A 121 3.64 22.25 -13.69
C GLU A 121 3.17 20.88 -14.19
N ALA A 122 3.01 19.89 -13.31
CA ALA A 122 2.44 18.58 -13.64
C ALA A 122 1.00 18.71 -14.15
N GLN A 123 0.12 19.46 -13.48
CA GLN A 123 -1.24 19.72 -13.97
C GLN A 123 -1.25 20.43 -15.34
N LYS A 124 -0.28 21.31 -15.59
CA LYS A 124 -0.09 21.97 -16.90
C LYS A 124 0.42 21.02 -17.99
N ARG A 125 1.24 20.01 -17.66
CA ARG A 125 1.77 19.00 -18.60
C ARG A 125 0.82 17.83 -18.85
N HIS A 126 0.05 17.43 -17.83
CA HIS A 126 -0.63 16.13 -17.76
C HIS A 126 -2.15 16.23 -17.52
N GLY A 127 -2.71 17.44 -17.57
CA GLY A 127 -4.14 17.65 -17.39
C GLY A 127 -4.58 17.62 -15.92
N LYS A 128 -5.86 17.31 -15.69
CA LYS A 128 -6.44 17.39 -14.34
C LYS A 128 -5.97 16.21 -13.49
N GLN A 129 -5.33 16.51 -12.36
CA GLN A 129 -5.06 15.49 -11.33
C GLN A 129 -6.37 14.97 -10.72
N VAL A 130 -6.39 13.68 -10.39
CA VAL A 130 -7.42 13.04 -9.57
C VAL A 130 -7.59 13.79 -8.24
N GLU A 131 -8.81 14.14 -7.87
CA GLU A 131 -9.07 15.03 -6.72
C GLU A 131 -8.69 14.39 -5.38
N TRP A 132 -8.87 13.07 -5.20
CA TRP A 132 -8.44 12.41 -3.97
C TRP A 132 -6.92 12.24 -3.87
N ALA A 133 -6.19 12.18 -4.99
CA ALA A 133 -4.73 12.23 -5.02
C ALA A 133 -4.19 13.59 -4.55
N ARG A 134 -4.87 14.68 -4.95
CA ARG A 134 -4.66 16.02 -4.39
C ARG A 134 -4.98 16.07 -2.88
N GLN A 135 -6.07 15.45 -2.43
CA GLN A 135 -6.50 15.48 -1.02
C GLN A 135 -5.57 14.74 -0.04
N VAL A 136 -4.59 13.96 -0.51
CA VAL A 136 -3.51 13.36 0.31
C VAL A 136 -2.13 14.00 0.12
N SER A 137 -2.03 15.07 -0.66
CA SER A 137 -0.76 15.75 -0.98
C SER A 137 -0.80 17.28 -0.82
N TYR A 138 -1.98 17.85 -0.63
CA TYR A 138 -2.23 19.28 -0.39
C TYR A 138 -2.96 19.54 0.92
N ASN A 139 -2.54 20.56 1.67
CA ASN A 139 -3.23 21.03 2.87
C ASN A 139 -3.97 22.35 2.59
N PRO A 140 -5.32 22.39 2.57
CA PRO A 140 -6.08 23.61 2.33
C PRO A 140 -6.05 24.62 3.50
N THR A 141 -5.51 24.23 4.66
CA THR A 141 -5.38 25.11 5.83
C THR A 141 -4.16 26.03 5.72
N THR A 142 -3.06 25.51 5.18
CA THR A 142 -1.78 26.22 4.98
C THR A 142 -1.57 26.65 3.52
N ASN A 143 -2.33 26.05 2.59
CA ASN A 143 -2.18 26.14 1.14
C ASN A 143 -0.85 25.58 0.60
N GLN A 144 -0.18 24.71 1.36
CA GLN A 144 1.05 24.04 0.95
C GLN A 144 0.75 22.69 0.24
N TRP A 145 1.49 22.39 -0.84
CA TRP A 145 1.61 21.00 -1.32
C TRP A 145 2.77 20.34 -0.57
N TYR A 146 2.44 19.49 0.39
CA TYR A 146 3.41 18.78 1.23
C TYR A 146 3.94 17.48 0.58
N GLY A 147 3.33 17.07 -0.54
CA GLY A 147 3.75 15.89 -1.30
C GLY A 147 3.41 16.01 -2.78
N TYR A 148 3.78 14.96 -3.53
CA TYR A 148 3.50 14.80 -4.94
C TYR A 148 2.92 13.39 -5.14
N CYS A 149 1.60 13.33 -5.32
CA CYS A 149 0.89 12.07 -5.58
C CYS A 149 0.87 11.80 -7.09
N HIS A 150 1.62 10.79 -7.51
CA HIS A 150 1.84 10.45 -8.92
C HIS A 150 1.05 9.21 -9.37
N SER A 151 0.77 8.31 -8.41
CA SER A 151 0.26 6.96 -8.60
C SER A 151 -0.60 6.55 -7.39
N TRP A 152 -1.54 5.65 -7.61
CA TRP A 152 -2.46 5.09 -6.61
C TRP A 152 -2.86 3.66 -7.00
N VAL A 153 -3.44 2.91 -6.07
CA VAL A 153 -3.76 1.49 -6.25
C VAL A 153 -5.20 1.20 -5.86
N PRO A 154 -6.06 0.71 -6.77
CA PRO A 154 -7.43 0.29 -6.43
C PRO A 154 -7.46 -0.86 -5.41
N ASP A 155 -8.44 -0.86 -4.51
CA ASP A 155 -8.67 -1.89 -3.48
C ASP A 155 -9.99 -2.66 -3.75
N PRO A 156 -10.06 -3.51 -4.80
CA PRO A 156 -11.23 -4.34 -5.09
C PRO A 156 -11.46 -5.46 -4.06
N GLY A 157 -12.58 -6.16 -4.21
CA GLY A 157 -12.80 -7.45 -3.57
C GLY A 157 -12.33 -8.62 -4.44
N ASP A 158 -11.22 -9.28 -4.12
CA ASP A 158 -10.85 -10.57 -4.70
C ASP A 158 -11.77 -11.68 -4.15
N TYR A 159 -12.29 -12.54 -5.00
CA TYR A 159 -13.09 -13.70 -4.60
C TYR A 159 -12.77 -14.96 -5.41
N ARG A 160 -12.90 -16.12 -4.77
CA ARG A 160 -12.70 -17.45 -5.41
C ARG A 160 -14.01 -17.92 -6.05
N ARG A 161 -14.20 -17.71 -7.35
CA ARG A 161 -15.47 -17.96 -8.07
C ARG A 161 -16.04 -19.36 -7.81
N SER A 162 -15.22 -20.40 -7.85
CA SER A 162 -15.61 -21.80 -7.57
C SER A 162 -16.16 -22.05 -6.17
N GLN A 163 -15.91 -21.15 -5.21
CA GLN A 163 -16.48 -21.21 -3.85
C GLN A 163 -17.81 -20.45 -3.80
N TRP A 164 -17.86 -19.27 -4.42
CA TRP A 164 -19.01 -18.36 -4.41
C TRP A 164 -20.17 -18.82 -5.31
N GLU A 165 -19.88 -19.46 -6.46
CA GLU A 165 -20.89 -20.06 -7.34
C GLU A 165 -21.76 -21.09 -6.61
N LYS A 166 -21.16 -21.96 -5.79
CA LYS A 166 -21.88 -23.00 -5.03
C LYS A 166 -22.84 -22.45 -3.98
N VAL A 167 -22.59 -21.23 -3.48
CA VAL A 167 -23.55 -20.53 -2.59
C VAL A 167 -24.56 -19.67 -3.36
N GLY A 168 -24.54 -19.70 -4.70
CA GLY A 168 -25.49 -19.00 -5.57
C GLY A 168 -25.04 -17.60 -6.00
N MET A 169 -23.75 -17.27 -5.84
CA MET A 169 -23.18 -15.94 -6.10
C MET A 169 -21.98 -16.02 -7.08
N PRO A 170 -22.17 -16.49 -8.34
CA PRO A 170 -21.07 -16.72 -9.28
C PRO A 170 -20.26 -15.47 -9.66
N ASP A 171 -20.85 -14.28 -9.49
CA ASP A 171 -20.23 -12.97 -9.79
C ASP A 171 -19.73 -12.22 -8.54
N GLY A 172 -19.58 -12.94 -7.43
CA GLY A 172 -19.12 -12.44 -6.14
C GLY A 172 -20.20 -11.66 -5.37
N PRO A 173 -19.88 -11.18 -4.15
CA PRO A 173 -20.76 -10.29 -3.40
C PRO A 173 -20.85 -8.91 -4.09
N ARG A 174 -21.96 -8.19 -3.89
CA ARG A 174 -22.10 -6.79 -4.36
C ARG A 174 -22.44 -5.82 -3.23
N THR A 175 -23.11 -6.33 -2.20
CA THR A 175 -23.37 -5.66 -0.94
C THR A 175 -22.56 -6.28 0.20
N TYR A 176 -22.43 -5.56 1.32
CA TYR A 176 -21.92 -6.16 2.55
C TYR A 176 -22.83 -7.28 3.10
N ASP A 177 -24.14 -7.25 2.86
CA ASP A 177 -25.04 -8.34 3.25
C ASP A 177 -24.81 -9.62 2.41
N ASP A 178 -24.42 -9.48 1.13
CA ASP A 178 -23.95 -10.62 0.32
C ASP A 178 -22.63 -11.17 0.87
N LEU A 179 -21.69 -10.30 1.25
CA LEU A 179 -20.39 -10.72 1.80
C LEU A 179 -20.58 -11.54 3.09
N LEU A 180 -21.45 -11.08 3.99
CA LEU A 180 -21.82 -11.81 5.20
C LEU A 180 -22.54 -13.12 4.89
N THR A 181 -23.57 -13.09 4.03
CA THR A 181 -24.42 -14.26 3.75
C THR A 181 -23.67 -15.34 2.99
N GLY A 182 -23.00 -14.98 1.89
CA GLY A 182 -22.18 -15.88 1.10
C GLY A 182 -20.97 -16.39 1.89
N GLY A 183 -20.22 -15.52 2.56
CA GLY A 183 -19.04 -15.90 3.33
C GLY A 183 -19.32 -16.79 4.53
N ALA A 184 -20.42 -16.56 5.26
CA ALA A 184 -20.86 -17.44 6.33
C ALA A 184 -21.18 -18.84 5.80
N ARG A 185 -21.86 -18.93 4.65
CA ARG A 185 -22.18 -20.19 3.98
C ARG A 185 -20.96 -20.90 3.41
N ILE A 186 -20.02 -20.21 2.77
CA ILE A 186 -18.78 -20.84 2.27
C ILE A 186 -17.97 -21.42 3.45
N LYS A 187 -17.86 -20.70 4.57
CA LYS A 187 -17.17 -21.22 5.76
C LYS A 187 -17.89 -22.42 6.40
N SER A 188 -19.22 -22.43 6.46
CA SER A 188 -19.98 -23.53 7.10
C SER A 188 -20.20 -24.76 6.21
N GLU A 189 -20.42 -24.56 4.90
CA GLU A 189 -20.71 -25.62 3.92
C GLU A 189 -19.45 -26.18 3.27
N GLN A 190 -18.38 -25.38 3.16
CA GLN A 190 -17.14 -25.74 2.44
C GLN A 190 -15.86 -25.64 3.29
N GLY A 191 -15.93 -25.07 4.50
CA GLY A 191 -14.79 -24.93 5.41
C GLY A 191 -13.81 -23.80 5.08
N VAL A 192 -14.06 -22.99 4.03
CA VAL A 192 -13.15 -21.94 3.56
C VAL A 192 -13.58 -20.55 4.07
N PRO A 193 -12.83 -19.91 5.00
CA PRO A 193 -13.20 -18.62 5.57
C PRO A 193 -12.97 -17.44 4.60
N LEU A 194 -13.63 -16.31 4.88
CA LEU A 194 -13.22 -15.00 4.36
C LEU A 194 -11.94 -14.52 5.07
N GLY A 195 -11.20 -13.64 4.41
CA GLY A 195 -9.96 -13.06 4.90
C GLY A 195 -9.96 -11.54 4.95
N ILE A 196 -10.67 -10.95 5.91
CA ILE A 196 -10.58 -9.51 6.22
C ILE A 196 -9.81 -9.32 7.53
N GLY A 197 -8.74 -8.54 7.47
CA GLY A 197 -7.85 -8.30 8.60
C GLY A 197 -8.50 -7.47 9.72
N MET A 198 -8.06 -7.71 10.96
CA MET A 198 -8.33 -6.86 12.12
C MET A 198 -7.06 -6.74 12.99
N SER A 199 -5.95 -6.37 12.37
CA SER A 199 -4.62 -6.32 12.99
C SER A 199 -3.86 -5.02 12.61
N ASN A 200 -2.65 -4.84 13.15
CA ASN A 200 -1.86 -3.62 12.96
C ASN A 200 -1.09 -3.64 11.62
N GLU A 201 -1.82 -3.69 10.52
CA GLU A 201 -1.29 -3.65 9.15
C GLU A 201 -2.26 -2.88 8.21
N ILE A 202 -1.95 -2.79 6.91
CA ILE A 202 -2.66 -1.89 5.98
C ILE A 202 -4.02 -2.40 5.53
N ASP A 203 -4.17 -3.69 5.24
CA ASP A 203 -5.40 -4.30 4.69
C ASP A 203 -6.57 -4.11 5.67
N SER A 204 -6.32 -4.38 6.95
CA SER A 204 -7.24 -4.10 8.06
C SER A 204 -7.63 -2.62 8.13
N ASN A 205 -6.69 -1.72 7.82
CA ASN A 205 -6.89 -0.27 7.84
C ASN A 205 -7.73 0.21 6.65
N MET A 206 -7.63 -0.46 5.49
CA MET A 206 -8.43 -0.18 4.29
C MET A 206 -9.85 -0.73 4.46
N ALA A 207 -9.98 -2.01 4.81
CA ALA A 207 -11.26 -2.67 5.02
C ALA A 207 -12.11 -2.00 6.12
N ALA A 208 -11.48 -1.53 7.20
CA ALA A 208 -12.20 -0.79 8.25
C ALA A 208 -12.70 0.59 7.78
N ARG A 209 -11.99 1.26 6.85
CA ARG A 209 -12.44 2.53 6.25
C ARG A 209 -13.57 2.31 5.26
N ALA A 210 -13.36 1.44 4.28
CA ALA A 210 -14.33 1.08 3.25
C ALA A 210 -15.69 0.69 3.86
N LEU A 211 -15.66 -0.14 4.91
CA LEU A 211 -16.85 -0.54 5.65
C LEU A 211 -17.55 0.63 6.36
N ILE A 212 -16.80 1.48 7.08
CA ILE A 212 -17.37 2.64 7.79
C ILE A 212 -18.04 3.61 6.79
N TRP A 213 -17.35 3.96 5.70
CA TRP A 213 -17.87 4.86 4.67
C TRP A 213 -19.10 4.30 3.95
N SER A 214 -19.07 3.02 3.58
CA SER A 214 -20.20 2.35 2.90
C SER A 214 -21.44 2.18 3.79
N PHE A 215 -21.26 2.21 5.12
CA PHE A 215 -22.36 2.27 6.09
C PHE A 215 -22.85 3.70 6.36
N GLY A 216 -22.22 4.73 5.78
CA GLY A 216 -22.54 6.15 5.97
C GLY A 216 -21.80 6.85 7.11
N GLY A 217 -20.90 6.14 7.81
CA GLY A 217 -20.04 6.71 8.84
C GLY A 217 -18.78 7.35 8.24
N SER A 218 -18.04 8.12 9.03
CA SER A 218 -16.75 8.69 8.62
C SER A 218 -15.90 9.06 9.83
N ILE A 219 -14.58 9.16 9.64
CA ILE A 219 -13.66 9.54 10.73
C ILE A 219 -13.82 11.02 11.07
N GLN A 220 -13.95 11.85 10.04
CA GLN A 220 -14.12 13.30 10.10
C GLN A 220 -15.20 13.76 9.12
N ASP A 221 -15.77 14.96 9.29
CA ASP A 221 -16.61 15.60 8.27
C ASP A 221 -15.76 16.27 7.17
N ALA A 222 -16.42 16.84 6.15
CA ALA A 222 -15.75 17.57 5.08
C ALA A 222 -15.01 18.84 5.56
N ASN A 223 -15.29 19.32 6.77
CA ASN A 223 -14.64 20.47 7.41
C ASN A 223 -13.50 20.04 8.36
N GLN A 224 -13.16 18.74 8.40
CA GLN A 224 -12.13 18.13 9.26
C GLN A 224 -12.49 18.07 10.77
N ASN A 225 -13.77 18.21 11.14
CA ASN A 225 -14.25 17.91 12.49
C ASN A 225 -14.31 16.39 12.71
N VAL A 226 -13.84 15.87 13.85
CA VAL A 226 -13.94 14.42 14.15
C VAL A 226 -15.39 14.01 14.40
N VAL A 227 -15.91 13.05 13.62
CA VAL A 227 -17.30 12.55 13.71
C VAL A 227 -17.42 11.03 13.89
N LEU A 228 -16.30 10.33 14.06
CA LEU A 228 -16.21 8.86 14.16
C LEU A 228 -17.28 8.19 15.05
N ASN A 229 -17.68 8.83 16.16
CA ASN A 229 -18.70 8.31 17.08
C ASN A 229 -20.13 8.59 16.58
N SER A 230 -20.53 7.95 15.48
CA SER A 230 -21.87 8.04 14.89
C SER A 230 -22.62 6.69 14.92
N PRO A 231 -23.97 6.67 14.81
CA PRO A 231 -24.75 5.42 14.72
C PRO A 231 -24.29 4.50 13.58
N GLU A 232 -23.87 5.09 12.46
CA GLU A 232 -23.42 4.42 11.25
C GLU A 232 -22.08 3.69 11.48
N THR A 233 -21.12 4.35 12.15
CA THR A 233 -19.88 3.69 12.58
C THR A 233 -20.15 2.57 13.58
N VAL A 234 -21.11 2.72 14.49
CA VAL A 234 -21.50 1.64 15.41
C VAL A 234 -22.09 0.45 14.64
N ALA A 235 -22.96 0.70 13.66
CA ALA A 235 -23.51 -0.33 12.78
C ALA A 235 -22.42 -1.06 11.97
N ALA A 236 -21.41 -0.34 11.47
CA ALA A 236 -20.24 -0.91 10.81
C ALA A 236 -19.42 -1.83 11.75
N VAL A 237 -19.16 -1.40 12.99
CA VAL A 237 -18.45 -2.20 14.01
C VAL A 237 -19.24 -3.46 14.41
N GLU A 238 -20.57 -3.34 14.53
CA GLU A 238 -21.45 -4.50 14.73
C GLU A 238 -21.46 -5.45 13.53
N TYR A 239 -21.46 -4.92 12.30
CA TYR A 239 -21.37 -5.73 11.09
C TYR A 239 -20.05 -6.51 11.05
N MET A 240 -18.90 -5.86 11.30
CA MET A 240 -17.60 -6.55 11.32
C MET A 240 -17.57 -7.64 12.40
N THR A 241 -18.19 -7.39 13.56
CA THR A 241 -18.36 -8.37 14.63
C THR A 241 -19.19 -9.58 14.18
N LYS A 242 -20.28 -9.36 13.41
CA LYS A 242 -21.10 -10.43 12.82
C LYS A 242 -20.31 -11.21 11.77
N LEU A 243 -19.60 -10.52 10.87
CA LEU A 243 -18.77 -11.10 9.82
C LEU A 243 -17.64 -11.96 10.38
N TYR A 244 -16.94 -11.49 11.42
CA TYR A 244 -15.89 -12.25 12.08
C TYR A 244 -16.40 -13.59 12.61
N ASN A 245 -17.44 -13.54 13.45
CA ASN A 245 -17.97 -14.74 14.12
C ASN A 245 -18.52 -15.76 13.11
N GLN A 246 -19.24 -15.30 12.09
CA GLN A 246 -19.88 -16.19 11.11
C GLN A 246 -18.89 -16.66 10.04
N ALA A 247 -18.10 -15.77 9.43
CA ALA A 247 -17.41 -16.02 8.17
C ALA A 247 -15.86 -16.08 8.25
N MET A 248 -15.22 -15.67 9.35
CA MET A 248 -13.75 -15.60 9.47
C MET A 248 -13.17 -16.54 10.55
N THR A 249 -11.84 -16.50 10.76
CA THR A 249 -11.14 -17.22 11.84
C THR A 249 -10.27 -16.26 12.67
N SER A 250 -9.82 -16.69 13.85
CA SER A 250 -9.05 -15.84 14.78
C SER A 250 -7.64 -15.47 14.32
N THR A 251 -7.17 -15.95 13.16
CA THR A 251 -5.85 -15.59 12.63
C THR A 251 -5.79 -14.12 12.16
N VAL A 252 -6.93 -13.53 11.79
CA VAL A 252 -7.02 -12.13 11.28
C VAL A 252 -6.56 -11.06 12.27
N PHE A 253 -6.41 -11.41 13.56
CA PHE A 253 -5.87 -10.52 14.60
C PHE A 253 -4.33 -10.52 14.68
N SER A 254 -3.66 -11.45 14.01
CA SER A 254 -2.19 -11.60 14.00
C SER A 254 -1.61 -11.56 12.58
N TRP A 255 -2.27 -10.86 11.66
CA TRP A 255 -1.84 -10.74 10.28
C TRP A 255 -0.79 -9.63 10.10
N ASN A 256 -0.15 -9.69 8.94
CA ASN A 256 0.71 -8.67 8.35
C ASN A 256 0.22 -8.39 6.91
N ALA A 257 0.75 -7.35 6.27
CA ALA A 257 0.39 -6.90 4.92
C ALA A 257 0.75 -7.88 3.77
N ALA A 258 1.02 -9.15 4.06
CA ALA A 258 1.14 -10.22 3.07
C ALA A 258 0.23 -11.43 3.39
N SER A 259 -0.51 -11.40 4.51
CA SER A 259 -1.22 -12.56 5.04
C SER A 259 -2.48 -12.91 4.24
N ASN A 260 -3.21 -11.90 3.74
CA ASN A 260 -4.37 -12.10 2.86
C ASN A 260 -3.93 -12.64 1.48
N ASN A 261 -2.86 -12.08 0.90
CA ASN A 261 -2.25 -12.53 -0.35
C ASN A 261 -1.80 -13.99 -0.28
N GLN A 262 -1.07 -14.34 0.79
CA GLN A 262 -0.63 -15.71 1.05
C GLN A 262 -1.83 -16.67 1.21
N GLY A 263 -2.85 -16.28 1.97
CA GLY A 263 -4.05 -17.10 2.19
C GLY A 263 -4.89 -17.31 0.93
N LEU A 264 -5.07 -16.27 0.09
CA LEU A 264 -5.82 -16.39 -1.17
C LEU A 264 -5.05 -17.23 -2.20
N ALA A 265 -3.75 -16.96 -2.39
CA ALA A 265 -2.88 -17.69 -3.32
C ALA A 265 -2.69 -19.17 -2.95
N ALA A 266 -2.72 -19.49 -1.64
CA ALA A 266 -2.75 -20.86 -1.13
C ALA A 266 -4.15 -21.52 -1.18
N GLY A 267 -5.20 -20.80 -1.61
CA GLY A 267 -6.57 -21.30 -1.65
C GLY A 267 -7.22 -21.53 -0.29
N GLN A 268 -6.70 -20.90 0.76
CA GLN A 268 -7.19 -21.00 2.14
C GLN A 268 -8.24 -19.94 2.48
N LEU A 269 -8.41 -18.92 1.62
CA LEU A 269 -9.39 -17.84 1.76
C LEU A 269 -10.34 -17.83 0.55
N SER A 270 -11.61 -17.54 0.79
CA SER A 270 -12.64 -17.46 -0.26
C SER A 270 -12.89 -16.04 -0.78
N TYR A 271 -12.48 -15.02 -0.01
CA TYR A 271 -12.54 -13.59 -0.36
C TYR A 271 -11.48 -12.83 0.44
N ILE A 272 -10.89 -11.79 -0.16
CA ILE A 272 -10.12 -10.75 0.55
C ILE A 272 -10.52 -9.36 -0.01
N LEU A 273 -10.24 -8.31 0.74
CA LEU A 273 -10.19 -6.95 0.19
C LEU A 273 -8.70 -6.61 0.04
N ASN A 274 -8.24 -6.40 -1.19
CA ASN A 274 -6.86 -6.02 -1.51
C ASN A 274 -6.80 -5.49 -2.96
N SER A 275 -5.74 -4.75 -3.27
CA SER A 275 -5.15 -4.67 -4.61
C SER A 275 -4.92 -6.03 -5.28
N ILE A 276 -4.74 -6.03 -6.61
CA ILE A 276 -4.50 -7.23 -7.45
C ILE A 276 -3.20 -8.01 -7.16
N SER A 277 -2.45 -7.68 -6.11
CA SER A 277 -1.19 -8.32 -5.75
C SER A 277 -1.35 -9.81 -5.41
N ALA A 278 -2.45 -10.21 -4.76
CA ALA A 278 -2.78 -11.62 -4.54
C ALA A 278 -2.90 -12.39 -5.86
N TYR A 279 -3.60 -11.79 -6.83
CA TYR A 279 -3.80 -12.36 -8.16
C TYR A 279 -2.50 -12.46 -8.97
N ARG A 280 -1.71 -11.38 -9.06
CA ARG A 280 -0.40 -11.39 -9.75
C ARG A 280 0.58 -12.39 -9.13
N THR A 281 0.56 -12.54 -7.81
CA THR A 281 1.32 -13.58 -7.09
C THR A 281 0.83 -14.98 -7.48
N SER A 282 -0.49 -15.18 -7.51
CA SER A 282 -1.10 -16.47 -7.87
C SER A 282 -0.78 -16.88 -9.32
N GLN A 283 -0.80 -15.94 -10.28
CA GLN A 283 -0.43 -16.25 -11.69
C GLN A 283 0.97 -16.86 -11.82
N LYS A 284 1.89 -16.49 -10.93
CA LYS A 284 3.30 -16.93 -10.93
C LYS A 284 3.57 -18.17 -10.08
N THR A 285 2.67 -18.52 -9.16
CA THR A 285 2.92 -19.55 -8.12
C THR A 285 1.86 -20.64 -8.06
N THR A 286 0.59 -20.31 -8.33
CA THR A 286 -0.57 -21.20 -8.30
C THR A 286 -1.57 -20.83 -9.43
N PRO A 287 -1.26 -21.12 -10.71
CA PRO A 287 -2.07 -20.67 -11.84
C PRO A 287 -3.56 -21.06 -11.80
N ASP A 288 -3.88 -22.27 -11.31
CA ASP A 288 -5.29 -22.71 -11.14
C ASP A 288 -6.05 -21.87 -10.10
N VAL A 289 -5.36 -21.37 -9.07
CA VAL A 289 -5.91 -20.40 -8.11
C VAL A 289 -6.11 -19.05 -8.78
N ALA A 290 -5.14 -18.58 -9.57
CA ALA A 290 -5.26 -17.32 -10.32
C ALA A 290 -6.44 -17.35 -11.30
N ASN A 291 -6.65 -18.46 -12.00
CA ASN A 291 -7.76 -18.63 -12.93
C ASN A 291 -9.12 -18.56 -12.20
N ASP A 292 -9.19 -18.98 -10.94
CA ASP A 292 -10.39 -18.97 -10.09
C ASP A 292 -10.58 -17.68 -9.24
N ILE A 293 -9.56 -16.81 -9.14
CA ILE A 293 -9.70 -15.48 -8.53
C ILE A 293 -10.43 -14.55 -9.52
N PHE A 294 -11.46 -13.85 -9.06
CA PHE A 294 -12.18 -12.80 -9.78
C PHE A 294 -12.39 -11.59 -8.87
N PHE A 295 -12.86 -10.47 -9.41
CA PHE A 295 -12.87 -9.17 -8.73
C PHE A 295 -14.27 -8.55 -8.66
N THR A 296 -14.55 -7.84 -7.56
CA THR A 296 -15.73 -6.98 -7.38
C THR A 296 -15.30 -5.52 -7.16
N PRO A 297 -16.13 -4.53 -7.52
CA PRO A 297 -15.92 -3.14 -7.09
C PRO A 297 -16.14 -3.01 -5.58
N ALA A 298 -16.01 -1.79 -5.04
CA ALA A 298 -16.39 -1.51 -3.65
C ALA A 298 -17.82 -2.00 -3.34
N LEU A 299 -17.98 -2.75 -2.25
CA LEU A 299 -19.27 -3.32 -1.86
C LEU A 299 -20.18 -2.23 -1.27
N THR A 300 -21.45 -2.21 -1.65
CA THR A 300 -22.40 -1.24 -1.10
C THR A 300 -22.89 -1.65 0.29
N GLY A 301 -22.88 -0.71 1.24
CA GLY A 301 -23.53 -0.89 2.54
C GLY A 301 -25.03 -0.56 2.50
N PRO A 302 -25.73 -0.56 3.65
CA PRO A 302 -27.19 -0.44 3.72
C PRO A 302 -27.77 0.85 3.12
N GLY A 303 -26.98 1.92 3.01
CA GLY A 303 -27.38 3.18 2.37
C GLY A 303 -27.19 3.23 0.85
N GLY A 304 -26.74 2.14 0.22
CA GLY A 304 -26.40 2.09 -1.22
C GLY A 304 -25.05 2.74 -1.57
N VAL A 305 -24.34 3.32 -0.59
CA VAL A 305 -22.98 3.81 -0.74
C VAL A 305 -22.02 2.61 -0.75
N GLY A 306 -21.17 2.52 -1.77
CA GLY A 306 -20.03 1.60 -1.82
C GLY A 306 -18.76 2.41 -2.12
N LEU A 307 -17.84 2.46 -1.16
CA LEU A 307 -16.58 3.19 -1.27
C LEU A 307 -15.43 2.33 -0.77
N ALA A 308 -14.34 2.29 -1.54
CA ALA A 308 -13.07 1.72 -1.11
C ALA A 308 -12.08 2.82 -0.72
N SER A 309 -11.11 2.45 0.11
CA SER A 309 -9.89 3.26 0.25
C SER A 309 -8.94 2.90 -0.87
N GLU A 310 -8.09 3.83 -1.29
CA GLU A 310 -6.93 3.47 -2.08
C GLU A 310 -6.03 2.56 -1.26
N HIS A 311 -5.67 1.41 -1.82
CA HIS A 311 -4.89 0.38 -1.13
C HIS A 311 -3.50 0.91 -0.75
N VAL A 312 -2.86 1.55 -1.73
CA VAL A 312 -1.61 2.29 -1.61
C VAL A 312 -1.81 3.60 -2.38
N ILE A 313 -1.33 4.70 -1.84
CA ILE A 313 -1.34 6.00 -2.53
C ILE A 313 0.05 6.61 -2.48
N GLU A 314 0.70 6.71 -3.63
CA GLU A 314 2.14 6.90 -3.74
C GLU A 314 2.51 8.38 -3.74
N VAL A 315 2.54 8.94 -2.53
CA VAL A 315 2.86 10.34 -2.24
C VAL A 315 4.36 10.47 -1.97
N TYR A 316 5.11 10.96 -2.95
CA TYR A 316 6.49 11.35 -2.73
C TYR A 316 6.59 12.66 -1.95
N MET A 317 7.60 12.78 -1.10
CA MET A 317 7.90 13.98 -0.33
C MET A 317 9.41 14.25 -0.29
N ILE A 318 9.76 15.54 -0.23
CA ILE A 318 11.15 16.03 -0.18
C ILE A 318 11.38 16.69 1.19
N PRO A 319 12.23 16.14 2.09
CA PRO A 319 12.54 16.77 3.36
C PRO A 319 13.32 18.08 3.19
N LYS A 320 13.08 19.07 4.07
CA LYS A 320 13.78 20.38 4.06
C LYS A 320 15.29 20.30 4.32
N PHE A 321 15.81 19.14 4.74
CA PHE A 321 17.24 18.89 4.88
C PHE A 321 17.92 18.37 3.60
N SER A 322 17.14 18.03 2.56
CA SER A 322 17.68 17.54 1.28
C SER A 322 18.63 18.56 0.64
N THR A 323 19.75 18.07 0.13
CA THR A 323 20.71 18.86 -0.66
C THR A 323 20.42 18.83 -2.16
N ASN A 324 19.49 17.98 -2.61
CA ASN A 324 19.25 17.65 -4.02
C ASN A 324 17.81 17.96 -4.46
N ILE A 325 17.18 18.96 -3.85
CA ILE A 325 15.76 19.32 -4.02
C ILE A 325 15.36 19.46 -5.51
N ASP A 326 16.14 20.18 -6.31
CA ASP A 326 15.83 20.42 -7.73
C ASP A 326 15.87 19.12 -8.56
N ALA A 327 16.80 18.21 -8.24
CA ALA A 327 16.90 16.90 -8.88
C ALA A 327 15.72 16.00 -8.49
N ALA A 328 15.35 16.01 -7.21
CA ALA A 328 14.15 15.30 -6.73
C ALA A 328 12.86 15.85 -7.39
N LYS A 329 12.77 17.18 -7.59
CA LYS A 329 11.64 17.83 -8.27
C LYS A 329 11.53 17.43 -9.75
N GLU A 330 12.62 17.45 -10.51
CA GLU A 330 12.58 17.02 -11.92
C GLU A 330 12.34 15.51 -12.07
N PHE A 331 12.89 14.68 -11.17
CA PHE A 331 12.62 13.24 -11.17
C PHE A 331 11.12 12.93 -11.10
N LEU A 332 10.38 13.64 -10.23
CA LEU A 332 8.93 13.47 -10.07
C LEU A 332 8.14 13.88 -11.32
N LEU A 333 8.55 14.95 -12.00
CA LEU A 333 7.96 15.34 -13.28
C LEU A 333 8.27 14.32 -14.39
N ASN A 334 9.48 13.77 -14.43
CA ASN A 334 9.84 12.73 -15.40
C ASN A 334 9.14 11.39 -15.11
N LEU A 335 8.92 11.03 -13.84
CA LEU A 335 8.16 9.85 -13.45
C LEU A 335 6.69 9.95 -13.86
N SER A 336 6.06 11.14 -13.77
CA SER A 336 4.72 11.37 -14.31
C SER A 336 4.65 11.39 -15.84
N ALA A 337 5.69 11.86 -16.53
CA ALA A 337 5.81 11.71 -17.99
C ALA A 337 5.92 10.23 -18.41
N ASN A 338 6.46 9.37 -17.53
CA ASN A 338 6.60 7.92 -17.73
C ASN A 338 5.48 7.10 -17.05
N ALA A 339 4.34 7.70 -16.69
CA ALA A 339 3.27 7.01 -15.96
C ALA A 339 2.74 5.75 -16.68
N ALA A 340 2.74 5.72 -18.01
CA ALA A 340 2.36 4.51 -18.76
C ALA A 340 3.33 3.33 -18.48
N ALA A 341 4.62 3.59 -18.33
CA ALA A 341 5.61 2.58 -17.94
C ALA A 341 5.43 2.17 -16.47
N VAL A 342 5.10 3.10 -15.56
CA VAL A 342 4.76 2.80 -14.16
C VAL A 342 3.57 1.82 -14.07
N THR A 343 2.48 2.11 -14.78
CA THR A 343 1.30 1.23 -14.84
C THR A 343 1.61 -0.11 -15.53
N TYR A 344 2.42 -0.12 -16.58
CA TYR A 344 2.76 -1.36 -17.28
C TYR A 344 3.69 -2.27 -16.45
N HIS A 345 4.81 -1.75 -15.94
CA HIS A 345 5.81 -2.55 -15.21
C HIS A 345 5.38 -2.96 -13.80
N SER A 346 4.37 -2.30 -13.22
CA SER A 346 3.66 -2.79 -12.03
C SER A 346 2.63 -3.89 -12.32
N GLU A 347 2.51 -4.34 -13.58
CA GLU A 347 1.52 -5.33 -14.05
C GLU A 347 0.07 -4.85 -13.85
N LEU A 348 -0.21 -3.58 -14.20
CA LEU A 348 -1.50 -2.90 -14.01
C LEU A 348 -1.93 -2.71 -12.55
N TYR A 349 -0.98 -2.72 -11.62
CA TYR A 349 -1.21 -2.51 -10.19
C TYR A 349 -1.27 -1.00 -9.85
N ASN A 350 -0.31 -0.22 -10.34
CA ASN A 350 -0.28 1.24 -10.14
C ASN A 350 -1.10 1.97 -11.22
N PHE A 351 -2.13 2.70 -10.79
CA PHE A 351 -2.97 3.57 -11.60
C PHE A 351 -2.45 5.02 -11.53
N PRO A 352 -2.53 5.81 -12.63
CA PRO A 352 -2.01 7.17 -12.65
C PRO A 352 -2.89 8.15 -11.86
N SER A 353 -2.27 9.09 -11.15
CA SER A 353 -2.97 10.26 -10.59
C SER A 353 -3.37 11.30 -11.66
N TYR A 354 -2.91 11.12 -12.90
CA TYR A 354 -3.22 11.94 -14.08
C TYR A 354 -3.69 11.02 -15.23
N PRO A 355 -5.00 10.71 -15.36
CA PRO A 355 -5.48 9.63 -16.23
C PRO A 355 -5.10 9.80 -17.70
N ASP A 356 -5.05 11.04 -18.19
CA ASP A 356 -4.67 11.40 -19.56
C ASP A 356 -3.23 10.97 -19.94
N THR A 357 -2.38 10.60 -18.97
CA THR A 357 -1.02 10.09 -19.20
C THR A 357 -0.97 8.60 -19.56
N VAL A 358 -2.04 7.84 -19.32
CA VAL A 358 -2.12 6.39 -19.63
C VAL A 358 -3.41 6.05 -20.41
N PRO A 359 -3.60 6.62 -21.62
CA PRO A 359 -4.77 6.33 -22.46
C PRO A 359 -4.89 4.86 -22.91
N GLN A 360 -3.87 4.04 -22.65
CA GLN A 360 -3.87 2.60 -22.89
C GLN A 360 -4.57 1.79 -21.79
N LEU A 361 -4.81 2.38 -20.60
CA LEU A 361 -5.26 1.66 -19.41
C LEU A 361 -6.56 0.88 -19.64
N ASP A 362 -7.59 1.51 -20.20
CA ASP A 362 -8.86 0.84 -20.54
C ASP A 362 -8.67 -0.36 -21.47
N GLY A 363 -7.73 -0.27 -22.42
CA GLY A 363 -7.37 -1.36 -23.33
C GLY A 363 -6.70 -2.52 -22.59
N TRP A 364 -5.75 -2.22 -21.70
CA TRP A 364 -5.08 -3.22 -20.87
C TRP A 364 -6.01 -3.87 -19.85
N LEU A 365 -6.97 -3.14 -19.27
CA LEU A 365 -7.99 -3.72 -18.38
C LEU A 365 -9.04 -4.56 -19.13
N SER A 366 -9.30 -4.25 -20.41
CA SER A 366 -10.15 -5.05 -21.30
C SER A 366 -9.48 -6.35 -21.77
N ASN A 367 -8.15 -6.34 -21.88
CA ASN A 367 -7.36 -7.46 -22.39
C ASN A 367 -5.96 -7.41 -21.76
N ASP A 368 -5.83 -8.05 -20.61
CA ASP A 368 -4.63 -8.03 -19.77
C ASP A 368 -3.40 -8.59 -20.52
N PRO A 369 -2.37 -7.77 -20.81
CA PRO A 369 -1.15 -8.24 -21.48
C PRO A 369 -0.32 -9.19 -20.61
N PHE A 370 -0.64 -9.30 -19.31
CA PHE A 370 -0.01 -10.23 -18.36
C PHE A 370 -0.77 -11.56 -18.21
N GLY A 371 -1.64 -11.89 -19.17
CA GLY A 371 -2.12 -13.27 -19.38
C GLY A 371 -3.30 -13.70 -18.50
N SER A 372 -4.21 -12.78 -18.16
CA SER A 372 -5.45 -13.13 -17.47
C SER A 372 -6.31 -14.15 -18.22
N GLN A 373 -7.02 -15.00 -17.46
CA GLN A 373 -8.00 -15.95 -17.98
C GLN A 373 -9.33 -15.78 -17.21
N PRO A 374 -10.39 -15.23 -17.81
CA PRO A 374 -10.45 -14.62 -19.15
C PRO A 374 -9.59 -13.34 -19.25
N ALA A 375 -9.25 -12.92 -20.48
CA ALA A 375 -8.39 -11.77 -20.71
C ALA A 375 -8.94 -10.44 -20.16
N ASN A 376 -10.27 -10.30 -20.07
CA ASN A 376 -10.95 -9.14 -19.50
C ASN A 376 -11.19 -9.23 -17.98
N LYS A 377 -10.50 -10.12 -17.25
CA LYS A 377 -10.70 -10.31 -15.79
C LYS A 377 -10.56 -9.02 -14.97
N LEU A 378 -9.74 -8.08 -15.43
CA LEU A 378 -9.46 -6.80 -14.77
C LEU A 378 -10.44 -5.67 -15.18
N GLU A 379 -11.42 -5.95 -16.04
CA GLU A 379 -12.34 -4.96 -16.60
C GLU A 379 -13.16 -4.21 -15.56
N VAL A 380 -13.42 -4.81 -14.39
CA VAL A 380 -14.10 -4.13 -13.27
C VAL A 380 -13.34 -2.90 -12.78
N LEU A 381 -12.00 -2.90 -12.89
CA LEU A 381 -11.14 -1.81 -12.41
C LEU A 381 -11.23 -0.55 -13.28
N LYS A 382 -11.88 -0.59 -14.46
CA LYS A 382 -12.20 0.63 -15.22
C LYS A 382 -13.05 1.61 -14.41
N SER A 383 -13.89 1.06 -13.52
CA SER A 383 -14.77 1.82 -12.62
C SER A 383 -14.10 2.29 -11.33
N SER A 384 -12.79 2.03 -11.11
CA SER A 384 -12.13 2.35 -9.83
C SER A 384 -12.24 3.83 -9.46
N PHE A 385 -12.14 4.72 -10.45
CA PHE A 385 -12.35 6.17 -10.29
C PHE A 385 -13.76 6.57 -9.80
N ASP A 386 -14.77 5.70 -9.88
CA ASP A 386 -16.13 5.97 -9.40
C ASP A 386 -16.35 5.59 -7.92
N TRP A 387 -15.51 4.70 -7.37
CA TRP A 387 -15.69 4.14 -6.01
C TRP A 387 -14.47 4.24 -5.08
N SER A 388 -13.30 4.63 -5.59
CA SER A 388 -12.12 4.95 -4.78
C SER A 388 -12.24 6.32 -4.10
N THR A 389 -11.63 6.48 -2.92
CA THR A 389 -11.58 7.77 -2.23
C THR A 389 -10.39 7.97 -1.29
N ASN A 390 -10.16 9.21 -0.87
CA ASN A 390 -9.00 9.61 -0.07
C ASN A 390 -9.09 9.10 1.38
N LEU A 391 -7.94 8.88 2.02
CA LEU A 391 -7.84 8.31 3.38
C LEU A 391 -8.54 9.10 4.50
N GLY A 392 -8.87 10.36 4.27
CA GLY A 392 -9.63 11.27 5.14
C GLY A 392 -11.08 11.51 4.74
N HIS A 393 -11.63 10.76 3.77
CA HIS A 393 -12.99 10.96 3.24
C HIS A 393 -14.06 11.15 4.34
N PRO A 394 -15.01 12.09 4.16
CA PRO A 394 -15.20 12.99 3.01
C PRO A 394 -14.33 14.27 3.00
N GLY A 395 -13.55 14.53 4.06
CA GLY A 395 -12.61 15.66 4.10
C GLY A 395 -11.26 15.36 3.43
N PRO A 396 -10.36 16.35 3.29
CA PRO A 396 -8.97 16.12 2.91
C PRO A 396 -8.22 15.38 4.02
N ALA A 397 -7.17 14.64 3.69
CA ALA A 397 -6.37 13.96 4.71
C ALA A 397 -5.39 14.92 5.41
N ASN A 398 -5.31 14.78 6.73
CA ASN A 398 -4.57 15.66 7.63
C ASN A 398 -3.84 14.86 8.72
N ALA A 399 -3.13 15.56 9.62
CA ALA A 399 -2.32 14.91 10.65
C ALA A 399 -3.10 13.94 11.55
N ALA A 400 -4.37 14.23 11.87
CA ALA A 400 -5.21 13.35 12.69
C ALA A 400 -5.62 12.08 11.95
N ILE A 401 -5.92 12.18 10.65
CA ILE A 401 -6.14 11.02 9.77
C ILE A 401 -4.87 10.16 9.66
N GLY A 402 -3.70 10.81 9.55
CA GLY A 402 -2.39 10.15 9.55
C GLY A 402 -2.08 9.41 10.87
N GLU A 403 -2.40 10.03 12.02
CA GLU A 403 -2.26 9.39 13.34
C GLU A 403 -3.19 8.18 13.48
N ILE A 404 -4.47 8.32 13.11
CA ILE A 404 -5.48 7.25 13.15
C ILE A 404 -5.11 6.06 12.25
N PHE A 405 -4.47 6.33 11.10
CA PHE A 405 -3.88 5.31 10.24
C PHE A 405 -2.69 4.62 10.93
N THR A 406 -1.65 5.39 11.25
CA THR A 406 -0.33 4.86 11.67
C THR A 406 -0.33 4.20 13.05
N THR A 407 -1.31 4.53 13.90
CA THR A 407 -1.52 3.88 15.20
C THR A 407 -2.58 2.77 15.17
N PHE A 408 -3.15 2.48 13.99
CA PHE A 408 -4.12 1.40 13.72
C PHE A 408 -5.39 1.45 14.59
N VAL A 409 -5.93 2.65 14.83
CA VAL A 409 -7.12 2.85 15.68
C VAL A 409 -8.34 2.07 15.17
N LEU A 410 -8.60 2.11 13.86
CA LEU A 410 -9.79 1.47 13.28
C LEU A 410 -9.68 -0.07 13.29
N PRO A 411 -8.58 -0.72 12.84
CA PRO A 411 -8.38 -2.16 13.01
C PRO A 411 -8.55 -2.63 14.46
N GLN A 412 -7.94 -1.91 15.41
CA GLN A 412 -8.04 -2.27 16.82
C GLN A 412 -9.43 -2.07 17.40
N MET A 413 -10.21 -1.10 16.91
CA MET A 413 -11.62 -0.91 17.29
C MET A 413 -12.45 -2.12 16.83
N MET A 414 -12.29 -2.54 15.57
CA MET A 414 -12.95 -3.73 15.02
C MET A 414 -12.56 -5.01 15.78
N ALA A 415 -11.27 -5.17 16.11
CA ALA A 415 -10.77 -6.31 16.87
C ALA A 415 -11.32 -6.37 18.30
N LYS A 416 -11.33 -5.24 19.03
CA LYS A 416 -11.83 -5.13 20.41
C LYS A 416 -13.34 -5.41 20.49
N ALA A 417 -14.11 -5.04 19.47
CA ALA A 417 -15.53 -5.42 19.36
C ALA A 417 -15.70 -6.92 19.07
N SER A 418 -14.96 -7.44 18.08
CA SER A 418 -15.07 -8.83 17.61
C SER A 418 -14.63 -9.89 18.64
N LEU A 419 -13.64 -9.56 19.49
CA LEU A 419 -13.22 -10.38 20.63
C LEU A 419 -14.16 -10.25 21.85
N GLY A 420 -15.02 -9.23 21.85
CA GLY A 420 -15.86 -8.86 22.99
C GLY A 420 -15.07 -8.35 24.21
N PRO A 421 -15.75 -8.14 25.35
CA PRO A 421 -15.06 -7.80 26.60
C PRO A 421 -14.10 -8.93 26.97
N ALA A 422 -12.81 -8.61 27.06
CA ALA A 422 -11.77 -9.56 27.42
C ALA A 422 -12.17 -10.31 28.70
N ARG A 423 -12.45 -11.62 28.57
CA ARG A 423 -12.77 -12.46 29.73
C ARG A 423 -11.56 -12.44 30.66
N SER A 424 -11.71 -11.78 31.80
CA SER A 424 -10.72 -11.83 32.87
C SER A 424 -10.61 -13.28 33.37
N THR A 425 -9.65 -14.03 32.82
CA THR A 425 -9.26 -15.35 33.31
C THR A 425 -8.33 -15.22 34.51
N SER A 426 -8.71 -14.40 35.49
CA SER A 426 -8.15 -14.47 36.85
C SER A 426 -8.55 -15.84 37.44
N PRO A 427 -7.60 -16.74 37.77
CA PRO A 427 -7.94 -18.05 38.29
C PRO A 427 -8.45 -17.96 39.74
N GLY A 428 -9.77 -17.95 39.92
CA GLY A 428 -10.42 -17.98 41.22
C GLY A 428 -10.93 -16.62 41.71
N GLY A 429 -12.25 -16.45 41.71
CA GLY A 429 -12.92 -15.24 42.20
C GLY A 429 -14.43 -15.34 42.06
N ARG A 430 -15.11 -16.01 43.00
CA ARG A 430 -16.58 -16.10 42.98
C ARG A 430 -17.19 -14.80 43.53
N CYS A 431 -17.86 -14.02 42.69
CA CYS A 431 -18.93 -13.13 43.14
C CYS A 431 -20.22 -13.45 42.37
N ARG A 432 -21.30 -13.67 43.12
CA ARG A 432 -22.66 -13.79 42.57
C ARG A 432 -23.31 -12.40 42.50
N THR A 433 -24.45 -12.34 41.81
CA THR A 433 -25.46 -11.27 41.84
C THR A 433 -25.01 -9.84 41.52
N CYS A 434 -25.39 -9.37 40.33
CA CYS A 434 -26.43 -8.33 40.21
C CYS A 434 -27.17 -8.46 38.86
N ARG A 435 -28.44 -8.04 38.84
CA ARG A 435 -29.24 -7.83 37.61
C ARG A 435 -29.09 -6.37 37.16
N PRO A 436 -29.47 -5.99 35.92
CA PRO A 436 -29.02 -4.74 35.32
C PRO A 436 -29.72 -3.50 35.92
N ALA A 437 -28.93 -2.44 36.11
CA ALA A 437 -29.39 -1.06 36.20
C ALA A 437 -29.09 -0.33 34.88
N SER A 438 -29.87 0.71 34.56
CA SER A 438 -29.83 1.38 33.26
C SER A 438 -28.48 2.06 32.96
N ALA A 439 -27.93 1.77 31.78
CA ALA A 439 -26.74 2.45 31.28
C ALA A 439 -27.08 3.91 30.92
N ARG A 440 -26.38 4.87 31.54
CA ARG A 440 -26.27 6.25 31.04
C ARG A 440 -24.94 6.40 30.30
N SER A 441 -24.96 7.04 29.14
CA SER A 441 -23.79 7.17 28.27
C SER A 441 -22.66 7.98 28.95
N PRO A 442 -21.39 7.56 28.83
CA PRO A 442 -20.23 8.28 29.38
C PRO A 442 -19.79 9.50 28.54
N TRP A 443 -20.61 9.95 27.58
CA TRP A 443 -20.35 11.15 26.78
C TRP A 443 -21.36 12.27 27.09
N SER A 444 -21.10 13.01 28.17
CA SER A 444 -21.70 14.33 28.39
C SER A 444 -20.65 15.28 28.97
N SER A 445 -20.49 16.45 28.35
CA SER A 445 -19.38 17.36 28.62
C SER A 445 -19.63 18.25 29.85
N ARG A 446 -18.58 18.50 30.62
CA ARG A 446 -18.49 19.61 31.58
C ARG A 446 -17.11 20.27 31.49
N PRO A 447 -17.03 21.61 31.38
CA PRO A 447 -15.74 22.29 31.28
C PRO A 447 -15.07 22.41 32.66
N THR A 448 -13.89 21.79 32.82
CA THR A 448 -13.11 21.88 34.06
C THR A 448 -12.43 23.25 34.17
N ARG A 449 -13.03 24.15 34.96
CA ARG A 449 -12.50 25.49 35.22
C ARG A 449 -11.31 25.45 36.18
N CYS A 450 -10.09 25.65 35.69
CA CYS A 450 -8.89 25.71 36.55
C CYS A 450 -8.91 26.96 37.46
N THR A 451 -9.33 26.80 38.71
CA THR A 451 -9.20 27.82 39.76
C THR A 451 -8.04 27.49 40.71
N ARG A 452 -6.87 28.11 40.49
CA ARG A 452 -5.79 28.10 41.49
C ARG A 452 -6.03 29.24 42.49
N THR A 453 -6.36 28.93 43.73
CA THR A 453 -6.57 29.90 44.79
C THR A 453 -5.25 30.55 45.23
N SER A 454 -5.19 31.88 45.21
CA SER A 454 -4.13 32.68 45.83
C SER A 454 -4.75 33.59 46.89
N ARG A 455 -4.23 33.56 48.13
CA ARG A 455 -4.64 34.50 49.17
C ARG A 455 -4.16 35.92 48.85
N SER A 456 -4.95 36.91 49.28
CA SER A 456 -4.77 38.33 49.01
C SER A 456 -3.82 39.02 49.99
N ALA A 457 -3.03 39.98 49.48
CA ALA A 457 -2.51 41.12 50.23
C ALA A 457 -2.40 42.35 49.32
N THR A 458 -2.58 43.54 49.92
CA THR A 458 -2.47 44.89 49.34
C THR A 458 -0.99 45.25 48.97
N THR A 459 -0.62 46.33 48.25
CA THR A 459 -1.23 47.68 48.13
C THR A 459 -0.76 48.45 46.87
N SER A 460 -1.62 49.35 46.34
CA SER A 460 -1.37 50.66 45.68
C SER A 460 -0.07 51.02 44.91
N SER A 461 -0.25 51.57 43.69
CA SER A 461 0.47 52.75 43.08
C SER A 461 1.98 52.63 42.71
N SER A 462 2.57 53.32 41.71
CA SER A 462 2.10 54.11 40.55
C SER A 462 3.23 54.28 39.48
N ARG A 463 2.96 55.04 38.39
CA ARG A 463 3.86 55.69 37.37
C ARG A 463 5.39 55.39 37.40
N SER A 464 6.10 55.17 36.28
CA SER A 464 6.30 56.10 35.14
C SER A 464 7.01 55.46 33.91
N ARG A 465 7.12 56.19 32.78
CA ARG A 465 7.97 55.84 31.59
C ARG A 465 9.39 56.54 31.70
N PRO A 466 10.24 56.68 30.64
CA PRO A 466 11.44 55.83 30.48
C PRO A 466 12.77 56.61 30.22
N ARG A 467 13.92 55.89 30.15
CA ARG A 467 15.25 56.26 29.58
C ARG A 467 16.25 55.10 29.90
N SER A 468 17.48 54.98 29.38
CA SER A 468 18.13 55.25 28.08
C SER A 468 19.63 54.82 28.18
N SER A 469 20.40 54.91 27.08
CA SER A 469 21.89 55.06 27.03
C SER A 469 22.84 53.97 27.61
N THR A 470 23.52 53.23 26.71
CA THR A 470 25.00 53.07 26.56
C THR A 470 25.92 53.07 27.82
N SER A 471 26.94 52.20 27.97
CA SER A 471 28.09 52.09 27.04
C SER A 471 29.18 51.05 27.45
N ARG A 472 29.97 50.62 26.43
CA ARG A 472 31.43 50.32 26.40
C ARG A 472 32.21 49.57 27.52
N SER A 473 32.81 48.45 27.08
CA SER A 473 34.26 48.11 27.09
C SER A 473 35.00 47.60 28.34
N GLY A 474 35.93 46.66 28.11
CA GLY A 474 37.00 46.24 29.04
C GLY A 474 37.71 44.96 28.55
N ALA A 475 39.03 44.99 28.28
CA ALA A 475 39.76 43.83 27.76
C ALA A 475 41.27 43.81 28.11
N ARG A 476 41.81 42.62 28.43
CA ARG A 476 43.23 42.17 28.45
C ARG A 476 43.20 40.63 28.65
N ARG A 477 43.98 39.79 27.96
CA ARG A 477 45.47 39.59 27.92
C ARG A 477 46.06 39.17 29.28
N SER A 478 46.97 38.19 29.38
CA SER A 478 47.56 37.27 28.37
C SER A 478 48.44 36.18 29.02
N SER A 479 48.87 35.18 28.22
CA SER A 479 50.19 34.47 28.26
C SER A 479 50.63 33.65 29.50
N GLY A 480 51.06 32.38 29.29
CA GLY A 480 51.88 31.62 30.26
C GLY A 480 51.97 30.10 30.02
N ARG A 481 53.15 29.59 29.66
CA ARG A 481 53.58 28.16 29.54
C ARG A 481 55.07 28.11 30.00
N PRO A 482 55.75 26.96 30.20
CA PRO A 482 55.31 25.56 30.37
C PRO A 482 56.03 24.83 31.56
N ALA A 483 55.77 23.52 31.76
CA ALA A 483 56.73 22.53 32.32
C ALA A 483 56.26 21.08 32.03
N CYS A 484 57.18 20.10 32.09
CA CYS A 484 56.95 18.66 31.83
C CYS A 484 56.64 17.89 33.16
N SER A 485 56.31 16.59 33.22
CA SER A 485 56.32 15.44 32.28
C SER A 485 55.27 14.39 32.76
N ALA A 486 55.07 13.14 32.27
CA ALA A 486 55.67 12.26 31.26
C ALA A 486 54.68 11.09 30.93
N SER A 487 55.06 10.17 30.01
CA SER A 487 54.70 8.71 29.92
C SER A 487 53.25 8.22 30.14
N THR A 488 52.60 7.40 29.29
CA THR A 488 53.08 6.56 28.16
C THR A 488 52.01 6.40 27.07
N THR A 489 52.47 6.16 25.84
CA THR A 489 51.77 5.72 24.60
C THR A 489 51.38 4.21 24.66
N CYS A 490 50.87 3.49 23.64
CA CYS A 490 49.90 3.64 22.52
C CYS A 490 49.82 2.24 21.83
N SER A 491 48.85 1.83 21.00
CA SER A 491 47.45 2.22 20.72
C SER A 491 46.81 1.05 19.93
N GLY A 492 45.48 0.88 19.95
CA GLY A 492 44.80 -0.24 19.28
C GLY A 492 44.11 0.12 17.95
N ALA A 493 44.35 -0.66 16.88
CA ALA A 493 43.66 -0.52 15.60
C ALA A 493 43.55 -1.84 14.78
N SER A 494 42.33 -2.10 14.29
CA SER A 494 41.95 -2.79 13.03
C SER A 494 42.44 -4.21 12.64
N HIS A 495 41.44 -5.06 12.35
CA HIS A 495 41.34 -6.10 11.29
C HIS A 495 42.23 -7.37 11.27
N ALA A 496 41.57 -8.54 11.25
CA ALA A 496 41.66 -9.57 10.19
C ALA A 496 40.57 -10.65 10.38
N SER A 497 40.33 -11.54 9.41
CA SER A 497 39.25 -12.56 9.46
C SER A 497 39.69 -13.96 9.03
N SER A 498 39.44 -14.96 9.89
CA SER A 498 39.38 -16.41 9.58
C SER A 498 40.66 -17.08 9.02
N PRO A 499 40.72 -18.43 8.85
CA PRO A 499 39.89 -19.52 9.42
C PRO A 499 40.73 -20.52 10.27
N GLY A 500 40.09 -21.53 10.88
CA GLY A 500 40.78 -22.69 11.45
C GLY A 500 39.88 -23.60 12.29
N ALA A 501 40.04 -24.94 12.20
CA ALA A 501 39.14 -25.90 12.86
C ALA A 501 39.87 -27.09 13.51
N SER A 502 39.59 -27.32 14.79
CA SER A 502 39.83 -28.54 15.58
C SER A 502 39.10 -28.39 16.93
N GLY A 503 38.76 -29.44 17.70
CA GLY A 503 38.86 -30.88 17.44
C GLY A 503 39.11 -31.66 18.73
N SER A 504 38.11 -32.45 19.19
CA SER A 504 38.08 -33.20 20.48
C SER A 504 38.07 -32.36 21.77
N GLY A 505 37.55 -32.81 22.93
CA GLY A 505 36.67 -33.96 23.18
C GLY A 505 37.08 -34.87 24.35
N TRP A 506 36.52 -34.67 25.55
CA TRP A 506 36.70 -35.54 26.73
C TRP A 506 35.37 -35.82 27.48
N ARG A 507 35.37 -36.77 28.44
CA ARG A 507 34.19 -37.57 28.83
C ARG A 507 33.74 -37.46 30.30
N TRP A 508 32.45 -37.81 30.50
CA TRP A 508 31.76 -38.18 31.76
C TRP A 508 32.40 -39.36 32.52
N PRO A 509 32.13 -39.54 33.84
CA PRO A 509 30.92 -40.23 34.35
C PRO A 509 30.18 -39.39 35.45
N GLY A 510 28.95 -39.63 35.94
CA GLY A 510 27.96 -40.73 35.95
C GLY A 510 26.96 -40.46 37.13
N ARG A 511 25.94 -41.25 37.51
CA ARG A 511 25.37 -42.52 37.00
C ARG A 511 24.01 -42.88 37.68
N TRP A 512 22.89 -42.90 36.92
CA TRP A 512 21.67 -43.76 37.14
C TRP A 512 20.76 -43.46 38.36
N SER A 513 19.48 -43.87 38.50
CA SER A 513 18.48 -44.66 37.70
C SER A 513 17.04 -44.22 38.09
N GLY A 514 15.93 -44.55 37.41
CA GLY A 514 15.69 -45.27 36.13
C GLY A 514 14.28 -45.94 36.07
N ARG A 515 14.01 -46.73 35.01
CA ARG A 515 12.78 -47.52 34.69
C ARG A 515 11.60 -46.72 34.08
N ARG A 516 10.83 -47.22 33.08
CA ARG A 516 10.97 -48.44 32.24
C ARG A 516 10.12 -48.33 30.93
N ALA A 517 10.72 -48.73 29.78
CA ALA A 517 10.20 -49.52 28.62
C ALA A 517 8.76 -49.34 28.05
N CYS A 518 8.38 -49.74 26.83
CA CYS A 518 8.95 -50.02 25.47
C CYS A 518 7.72 -50.30 24.55
N SER A 519 7.68 -50.08 23.23
CA SER A 519 8.38 -50.79 22.11
C SER A 519 8.34 -49.92 20.82
N CYS A 520 9.35 -49.87 19.94
CA CYS A 520 9.84 -50.91 18.99
C CYS A 520 8.74 -51.42 18.03
N SER A 521 8.95 -51.54 16.71
CA SER A 521 10.16 -51.56 15.82
C SER A 521 9.74 -51.11 14.38
N THR A 522 10.50 -50.99 13.26
CA THR A 522 11.92 -50.91 12.78
C THR A 522 11.85 -50.52 11.25
N ASN A 523 12.88 -50.27 10.41
CA ASN A 523 14.36 -50.34 10.45
C ASN A 523 15.01 -49.43 9.35
N ARG A 524 16.29 -49.06 9.55
CA ARG A 524 17.39 -48.78 8.58
C ARG A 524 17.17 -48.11 7.19
N CYS A 525 17.95 -47.04 6.96
CA CYS A 525 18.59 -46.71 5.67
C CYS A 525 20.09 -47.12 5.67
N PRO A 526 20.76 -47.12 4.49
CA PRO A 526 22.21 -46.87 4.43
C PRO A 526 22.65 -45.83 3.36
N THR A 527 23.66 -45.05 3.73
CA THR A 527 24.80 -44.47 2.97
C THR A 527 25.03 -44.82 1.48
N SER A 528 25.68 -44.01 0.60
CA SER A 528 26.06 -42.57 0.57
C SER A 528 26.96 -42.22 -0.65
N THR A 529 26.73 -41.07 -1.31
CA THR A 529 27.73 -40.29 -2.13
C THR A 529 28.28 -40.94 -3.44
N PRO A 530 29.12 -40.28 -4.28
CA PRO A 530 28.63 -39.39 -5.36
C PRO A 530 29.30 -39.61 -6.74
N SER A 531 28.84 -38.90 -7.79
CA SER A 531 29.49 -38.84 -9.10
C SER A 531 29.32 -37.48 -9.81
N CYS A 532 30.24 -37.16 -10.74
CA CYS A 532 30.35 -35.85 -11.40
C CYS A 532 29.75 -35.84 -12.83
N ALA A 533 29.61 -34.63 -13.38
CA ALA A 533 29.04 -34.35 -14.71
C ALA A 533 29.91 -34.84 -15.91
N PRO A 534 29.39 -34.75 -17.14
CA PRO A 534 29.75 -33.57 -17.94
C PRO A 534 28.57 -32.89 -18.68
N ALA A 535 28.81 -31.69 -19.19
CA ALA A 535 27.89 -30.93 -20.05
C ALA A 535 28.33 -30.96 -21.53
N PRO A 536 27.42 -30.68 -22.49
CA PRO A 536 27.78 -30.43 -23.89
C PRO A 536 27.67 -28.95 -24.32
N ALA A 537 28.76 -28.47 -24.94
CA ALA A 537 28.88 -27.51 -26.04
C ALA A 537 27.91 -26.31 -26.22
N ARG A 538 28.51 -25.12 -26.42
CA ARG A 538 27.93 -24.00 -27.20
C ARG A 538 27.72 -24.41 -28.67
N SER A 539 26.73 -23.82 -29.34
CA SER A 539 26.73 -23.62 -30.79
C SER A 539 26.97 -22.14 -31.15
N SER A 540 27.39 -21.86 -32.38
CA SER A 540 27.86 -20.55 -32.84
C SER A 540 26.86 -19.83 -33.77
N ARG A 541 27.05 -18.51 -33.92
CA ARG A 541 26.31 -17.67 -34.87
C ARG A 541 26.39 -18.21 -36.30
N THR A 542 25.29 -18.11 -37.05
CA THR A 542 25.32 -17.78 -38.48
C THR A 542 24.20 -16.78 -38.78
N SER A 543 24.49 -15.81 -39.64
CA SER A 543 23.58 -14.75 -40.06
C SER A 543 23.17 -14.94 -41.51
N THR A 544 21.88 -14.89 -41.81
CA THR A 544 21.36 -14.77 -43.18
C THR A 544 20.32 -13.66 -43.26
N SER A 545 20.69 -12.58 -43.92
CA SER A 545 19.79 -11.46 -44.24
C SER A 545 18.96 -11.78 -45.48
N GLY A 546 17.63 -11.85 -45.35
CA GLY A 546 16.69 -11.96 -46.46
C GLY A 546 15.87 -10.69 -46.62
N TRP A 547 16.07 -9.96 -47.73
CA TRP A 547 15.22 -8.82 -48.10
C TRP A 547 13.90 -9.29 -48.71
N ALA A 548 12.81 -8.59 -48.40
CA ALA A 548 11.56 -8.61 -49.15
C ALA A 548 11.01 -7.16 -49.27
N PRO A 549 10.48 -6.73 -50.43
CA PRO A 549 10.11 -5.33 -50.67
C PRO A 549 8.71 -4.96 -50.15
N PRO A 550 8.42 -3.66 -49.94
CA PRO A 550 7.11 -3.20 -49.45
C PRO A 550 6.05 -3.09 -50.56
N PRO A 551 4.74 -3.22 -50.23
CA PRO A 551 3.65 -2.84 -51.13
C PRO A 551 3.49 -1.32 -51.23
N SER A 552 2.87 -0.87 -52.33
CA SER A 552 2.76 0.54 -52.74
C SER A 552 1.68 1.35 -52.02
N THR A 553 1.81 2.67 -52.09
CA THR A 553 0.87 3.67 -51.54
C THR A 553 -0.29 4.05 -52.47
N SER A 554 -1.24 4.84 -51.95
CA SER A 554 -2.17 5.75 -52.67
C SER A 554 -3.57 5.18 -53.04
N PRO A 555 -4.59 6.02 -53.35
CA PRO A 555 -5.24 6.89 -52.34
C PRO A 555 -6.79 7.05 -52.46
N THR A 556 -7.40 7.74 -51.48
CA THR A 556 -8.66 8.54 -51.54
C THR A 556 -10.02 7.94 -51.94
N THR A 557 -10.98 7.99 -51.00
CA THR A 557 -12.34 8.55 -51.19
C THR A 557 -12.86 9.12 -49.85
N ARG A 558 -12.98 10.44 -49.69
CA ARG A 558 -14.21 11.25 -49.87
C ARG A 558 -15.49 10.75 -49.14
N SER A 559 -15.64 11.25 -47.91
CA SER A 559 -16.78 12.06 -47.45
C SER A 559 -18.22 11.68 -47.85
N ARG A 560 -19.08 11.45 -46.85
CA ARG A 560 -20.47 11.94 -46.84
C ARG A 560 -20.84 12.54 -45.49
N ARG A 561 -21.08 13.86 -45.46
CA ARG A 561 -21.91 14.47 -44.43
C ARG A 561 -23.37 14.09 -44.70
N TRP A 562 -24.14 13.86 -43.64
CA TRP A 562 -25.57 14.15 -43.61
C TRP A 562 -25.84 15.17 -42.51
N GLY A 563 -26.95 15.89 -42.60
CA GLY A 563 -27.37 16.90 -41.65
C GLY A 563 -28.71 17.52 -42.07
N TRP A 564 -29.15 18.53 -41.32
CA TRP A 564 -30.47 19.18 -41.38
C TRP A 564 -31.62 18.35 -40.80
N GLY A 565 -32.59 19.02 -40.15
CA GLY A 565 -33.63 18.35 -39.34
C GLY A 565 -34.04 19.05 -38.03
N THR A 566 -33.73 20.35 -37.89
CA THR A 566 -34.61 21.39 -37.33
C THR A 566 -35.66 21.05 -36.25
N ALA A 567 -35.43 21.62 -35.06
CA ALA A 567 -36.38 22.31 -34.19
C ALA A 567 -37.70 21.64 -33.73
N SER A 568 -37.87 21.59 -32.40
CA SER A 568 -39.04 22.20 -31.74
C SER A 568 -38.72 22.60 -30.29
N ARG A 569 -39.35 23.67 -29.81
CA ARG A 569 -39.33 24.08 -28.39
C ARG A 569 -40.56 23.48 -27.70
N CYS A 570 -40.43 23.13 -26.42
CA CYS A 570 -41.56 23.26 -25.50
C CYS A 570 -41.05 23.58 -24.08
N SER A 571 -41.77 24.45 -23.37
CA SER A 571 -41.34 24.99 -22.08
C SER A 571 -42.54 25.38 -21.21
N LEU A 572 -42.79 24.63 -20.15
CA LEU A 572 -43.74 24.93 -19.07
C LEU A 572 -42.98 24.69 -17.75
N ARG A 573 -42.52 25.74 -17.07
CA ARG A 573 -43.25 26.64 -16.15
C ARG A 573 -43.62 25.96 -14.82
N ALA A 574 -43.19 26.59 -13.74
CA ALA A 574 -43.46 26.20 -12.36
C ALA A 574 -44.87 26.61 -11.89
N GLY A 575 -45.32 25.97 -10.81
CA GLY A 575 -46.40 26.44 -9.94
C GLY A 575 -45.88 26.55 -8.50
N CYS A 576 -46.30 27.59 -7.79
CA CYS A 576 -46.00 27.83 -6.37
C CYS A 576 -47.31 28.07 -5.59
N ALA A 577 -47.17 28.22 -4.27
CA ALA A 577 -48.22 28.27 -3.24
C ALA A 577 -48.84 26.90 -2.91
N SER A 578 -49.28 26.66 -1.67
CA SER A 578 -49.33 27.57 -0.50
C SER A 578 -48.38 27.16 0.62
#